data_AF-A0A7T0C2Q0-F1
#
_entry.id   AF-A0A7T0C2Q0-F1
#
_cell.length_a   1.000
_cell.length_b   1.000
_cell.length_c   1.000
_cell.angle_alpha   90.00
_cell.angle_beta   90.00
_cell.angle_gamma   90.00
#
_symmetry.space_group_name_H-M   'P 1'
#
loop_
_entity.id
_entity.type
_entity.pdbx_description
1 polymer ?
#
loop_
_entity_poly.entity_id
_entity_poly.type
_entity_poly.pdbx_seq_one_letter_code
_entity_poly.pdbx_strand_id
1 'polypeptide(L)'
;MHENLERNVDTKLPSNRSFGFVFTVIFLAIGLYPLLQGHDPRIWALSVGLLFLIISIIQPTRLAPLNRAWTRLGLILGKVFNPVILGVLFFFVICPIGVMKRFLSSDFLSLKYSSEKQSYWIDRKPPGPEPESLRQQF
;
A
#
# COMPACT_ATOMS: atom_id res chain seq x y z
N MET A 1 -12.73 24.06 17.77
CA MET A 1 -12.98 23.02 16.75
C MET A 1 -12.58 23.57 15.38
N HIS A 2 -11.44 23.13 14.84
CA HIS A 2 -10.87 23.58 13.55
C HIS A 2 -10.45 22.38 12.70
N GLU A 3 -11.20 21.28 12.76
CA GLU A 3 -10.93 20.10 11.95
C GLU A 3 -11.82 20.13 10.71
N ASN A 4 -11.22 20.38 9.55
CA ASN A 4 -11.90 20.42 8.27
C ASN A 4 -11.92 19.00 7.69
N LEU A 5 -13.07 18.33 7.81
CA LEU A 5 -13.27 16.93 7.40
C LEU A 5 -13.42 16.76 5.87
N GLU A 6 -13.48 17.85 5.12
CA GLU A 6 -13.59 17.84 3.65
C GLU A 6 -12.23 18.03 2.98
N ARG A 7 -11.21 17.27 3.39
CA ARG A 7 -9.97 17.20 2.60
C ARG A 7 -10.24 16.40 1.33
N ASN A 8 -10.79 17.07 0.32
CA ASN A 8 -10.87 16.56 -1.04
C ASN A 8 -9.43 16.44 -1.56
N VAL A 9 -8.84 15.26 -1.42
CA VAL A 9 -7.53 14.97 -1.99
C VAL A 9 -7.75 14.89 -3.50
N ASP A 10 -7.62 16.04 -4.17
CA ASP A 10 -7.61 16.12 -5.62
C ASP A 10 -6.45 15.26 -6.14
N THR A 11 -6.78 14.03 -6.49
CA THR A 11 -5.87 13.12 -7.19
C THR A 11 -5.74 13.65 -8.61
N LYS A 12 -4.86 14.64 -8.79
CA LYS A 12 -4.49 15.16 -10.11
C LYS A 12 -4.09 13.97 -10.98
N LEU A 13 -4.83 13.73 -12.05
CA LEU A 13 -4.49 12.67 -12.99
C LEU A 13 -3.04 12.87 -13.46
N PRO A 14 -2.25 11.78 -13.58
CA PRO A 14 -0.88 11.89 -14.05
C PRO A 14 -0.85 12.57 -15.42
N SER A 15 0.03 13.55 -15.57
CA SER A 15 0.20 14.30 -16.82
C SER A 15 0.49 13.36 -17.98
N ASN A 16 -0.21 13.53 -19.11
CA ASN A 16 -0.04 12.70 -20.31
C ASN A 16 1.42 12.63 -20.79
N ARG A 17 2.23 13.66 -20.49
CA ARG A 17 3.67 13.70 -20.81
C ARG A 17 4.46 12.70 -19.97
N SER A 18 4.18 12.62 -18.67
CA SER A 18 4.85 11.68 -17.75
C SER A 18 4.60 10.23 -18.17
N PHE A 19 3.39 9.91 -18.63
CA PHE A 19 3.06 8.60 -19.17
C PHE A 19 3.95 8.24 -20.38
N GLY A 20 4.04 9.15 -21.38
CA GLY A 20 4.88 8.92 -22.55
C GLY A 20 6.36 8.76 -22.22
N PHE A 21 6.89 9.50 -21.25
CA PHE A 21 8.27 9.35 -20.78
C PHE A 21 8.53 8.00 -20.11
N VAL A 22 7.63 7.53 -19.24
CA VAL A 22 7.78 6.21 -18.58
C VAL A 22 7.88 5.10 -19.62
N PHE A 23 6.99 5.07 -20.61
CA PHE A 23 7.06 4.06 -21.67
C PHE A 23 8.30 4.18 -22.53
N THR A 24 8.74 5.40 -22.83
CA THR A 24 10.01 5.63 -23.55
C THR A 24 11.19 5.02 -22.78
N VAL A 25 11.30 5.29 -21.48
CA VAL A 25 12.39 4.74 -20.65
C VAL A 25 12.31 3.21 -20.59
N ILE A 26 11.12 2.63 -20.45
CA ILE A 26 10.93 1.18 -20.45
C ILE A 26 11.38 0.55 -21.78
N PHE A 27 10.93 1.08 -22.92
CA PHE A 27 11.31 0.54 -24.24
C PHE A 27 12.79 0.74 -24.54
N LEU A 28 13.37 1.85 -24.10
CA LEU A 28 14.80 2.11 -24.24
C LEU A 28 15.62 1.15 -23.37
N ALA A 29 15.21 0.90 -22.13
CA ALA A 29 15.82 -0.11 -21.27
C ALA A 29 15.73 -1.50 -21.90
N ILE A 30 14.57 -1.90 -22.44
CA ILE A 30 14.39 -3.20 -23.12
C ILE A 30 15.22 -3.29 -24.40
N GLY A 31 15.31 -2.19 -25.18
CA GLY A 31 16.07 -2.14 -26.42
C GLY A 31 17.58 -2.19 -26.22
N LEU A 32 18.08 -1.61 -25.11
CA LEU A 32 19.50 -1.59 -24.73
C LEU A 32 19.91 -2.72 -23.79
N TYR A 33 18.98 -3.43 -23.16
CA TYR A 33 19.29 -4.56 -22.28
C TYR A 33 20.10 -5.68 -22.97
N PRO A 34 19.82 -6.06 -24.23
CA PRO A 34 20.64 -7.03 -24.97
C PRO A 34 22.09 -6.57 -25.19
N LEU A 35 22.32 -5.26 -25.22
CA LEU A 35 23.65 -4.67 -25.40
C LEU A 35 24.59 -5.01 -24.23
N LEU A 36 24.03 -5.12 -23.01
CA LEU A 36 24.78 -5.53 -21.81
C LEU A 36 25.22 -7.01 -21.86
N GLN A 37 24.59 -7.81 -22.74
CA GLN A 37 24.88 -9.22 -22.94
C GLN A 37 25.67 -9.46 -24.24
N GLY A 38 26.17 -8.41 -24.89
CA GLY A 38 26.94 -8.50 -26.14
C GLY A 38 26.11 -8.89 -27.37
N HIS A 39 24.78 -8.81 -27.30
CA HIS A 39 23.88 -9.08 -28.42
C HIS A 39 23.46 -7.78 -29.11
N ASP A 40 22.99 -7.90 -30.37
CA ASP A 40 22.47 -6.76 -31.11
C ASP A 40 21.28 -6.11 -30.36
N PRO A 41 21.22 -4.76 -30.34
CA PRO A 41 20.09 -4.08 -29.75
C PRO A 41 18.81 -4.48 -30.47
N ARG A 42 17.71 -4.58 -29.71
CA ARG A 42 16.40 -4.80 -30.33
C ARG A 42 15.95 -3.52 -31.03
N ILE A 43 16.31 -3.41 -32.30
CA ILE A 43 16.00 -2.26 -33.17
C ILE A 43 14.50 -1.95 -33.13
N TRP A 44 13.64 -2.98 -33.14
CA TRP A 44 12.19 -2.79 -33.04
C TRP A 44 11.76 -2.09 -31.73
N ALA A 45 12.38 -2.43 -30.59
CA ALA A 45 12.08 -1.83 -29.30
C ALA A 45 12.58 -0.37 -29.23
N LEU A 46 13.75 -0.10 -29.83
CA LEU A 46 14.27 1.26 -29.96
C LEU A 46 13.40 2.13 -30.88
N SER A 47 12.93 1.60 -32.01
CA SER A 47 12.00 2.31 -32.91
C SER A 47 10.68 2.63 -32.23
N VAL A 48 10.12 1.69 -31.45
CA VAL A 48 8.89 1.92 -30.68
C VAL A 48 9.13 2.95 -29.57
N GLY A 49 10.24 2.88 -28.85
CA GLY A 49 10.61 3.87 -27.84
C GLY A 49 10.75 5.29 -28.42
N LEU A 50 11.41 5.42 -29.57
CA LEU A 50 11.56 6.70 -30.26
C LEU A 50 10.22 7.26 -30.73
N LEU A 51 9.35 6.41 -31.27
CA LEU A 51 7.99 6.79 -31.67
C LEU A 51 7.18 7.31 -30.46
N PHE A 52 7.27 6.64 -29.32
CA PHE A 52 6.62 7.08 -28.08
C PHE A 52 7.17 8.43 -27.59
N LEU A 53 8.49 8.65 -27.66
CA LEU A 53 9.11 9.92 -27.30
C LEU A 53 8.62 11.07 -28.19
N ILE A 54 8.62 10.86 -29.51
CA ILE A 54 8.15 11.85 -30.49
C ILE A 54 6.68 12.20 -30.25
N ILE A 55 5.81 11.19 -30.05
CA ILE A 55 4.39 11.41 -29.79
C ILE A 55 4.17 12.13 -28.45
N SER A 56 4.96 11.80 -27.41
CA SER A 56 4.90 12.45 -26.10
C SER A 56 5.24 13.95 -26.17
N ILE A 57 6.18 14.33 -27.04
CA ILE A 57 6.63 15.73 -27.21
C ILE A 57 5.67 16.51 -28.11
N ILE A 58 5.29 15.96 -29.26
CA ILE A 58 4.54 16.72 -30.30
C ILE A 58 3.03 16.76 -29.99
N GLN A 59 2.43 15.63 -29.61
CA GLN A 59 0.97 15.54 -29.39
C GLN A 59 0.61 14.60 -28.22
N PRO A 60 0.85 15.04 -26.96
CA PRO A 60 0.47 14.26 -25.77
C PRO A 60 -1.05 14.01 -25.69
N THR A 61 -1.86 14.80 -26.40
CA THR A 61 -3.33 14.66 -26.44
C THR A 61 -3.79 13.39 -27.16
N ARG A 62 -3.02 12.86 -28.13
CA ARG A 62 -3.35 11.55 -28.76
C ARG A 62 -3.07 10.37 -27.82
N LEU A 63 -2.14 10.53 -26.88
CA LEU A 63 -1.89 9.57 -25.80
C LEU A 63 -2.87 9.70 -24.65
N ALA A 64 -3.72 10.74 -24.61
CA ALA A 64 -4.69 10.96 -23.54
C ALA A 64 -5.70 9.81 -23.32
N PRO A 65 -6.35 9.22 -24.35
CA PRO A 65 -7.25 8.08 -24.14
C PRO A 65 -6.50 6.84 -23.61
N LEU A 66 -5.27 6.61 -24.10
CA LEU A 66 -4.45 5.49 -23.65
C LEU A 66 -3.96 5.68 -22.21
N ASN A 67 -3.49 6.89 -21.85
CA ASN A 67 -3.11 7.23 -20.49
C ASN A 67 -4.30 7.07 -19.53
N ARG A 68 -5.51 7.49 -19.94
CA ARG A 68 -6.71 7.32 -19.13
C ARG A 68 -7.08 5.86 -18.93
N ALA A 69 -6.97 5.03 -19.97
CA ALA A 69 -7.19 3.59 -19.87
C ALA A 69 -6.15 2.93 -18.95
N TRP A 70 -4.87 3.25 -19.14
CA TRP A 70 -3.79 2.74 -18.30
C TRP A 70 -3.93 3.17 -16.83
N THR A 71 -4.29 4.43 -16.59
CA THR A 71 -4.51 4.94 -15.24
C THR A 71 -5.67 4.20 -14.57
N ARG A 72 -6.79 3.96 -15.27
CA ARG A 72 -7.89 3.15 -14.74
C ARG A 72 -7.45 1.72 -14.44
N LEU A 73 -6.66 1.10 -15.31
CA LEU A 73 -6.09 -0.22 -15.04
C LEU A 73 -5.21 -0.19 -13.78
N GLY A 74 -4.32 0.80 -13.65
CA GLY A 74 -3.49 0.99 -12.46
C GLY A 74 -4.31 1.17 -11.18
N LEU A 75 -5.43 1.90 -11.24
CA LEU A 75 -6.34 2.05 -10.10
C LEU A 75 -7.04 0.75 -9.72
N ILE A 76 -7.53 -0.01 -10.71
CA ILE A 76 -8.14 -1.33 -10.48
C ILE A 76 -7.10 -2.28 -9.90
N LEU A 77 -5.90 -2.27 -10.46
CA LEU A 77 -4.77 -3.07 -9.98
C LEU A 77 -4.46 -2.70 -8.53
N GLY A 78 -4.31 -1.41 -8.20
CA GLY A 78 -4.11 -0.96 -6.83
C GLY A 78 -5.23 -1.40 -5.88
N LYS A 79 -6.50 -1.35 -6.33
CA LYS A 79 -7.65 -1.81 -5.54
C LYS A 79 -7.61 -3.32 -5.24
N VAL A 80 -7.03 -4.12 -6.13
CA VAL A 80 -6.84 -5.57 -5.91
C VAL A 80 -5.56 -5.85 -5.11
N PHE A 81 -4.48 -5.17 -5.41
CA PHE A 81 -3.18 -5.39 -4.76
C PHE A 81 -3.18 -4.92 -3.31
N ASN A 82 -3.86 -3.82 -2.97
CA ASN A 82 -3.96 -3.34 -1.59
C ASN A 82 -4.48 -4.41 -0.62
N PRO A 83 -5.66 -5.03 -0.83
CA PRO A 83 -6.14 -6.09 0.04
C PRO A 83 -5.30 -7.37 -0.07
N VAL A 84 -4.68 -7.66 -1.21
CA VAL A 84 -3.76 -8.81 -1.34
C VAL A 84 -2.52 -8.62 -0.45
N ILE A 85 -1.86 -7.46 -0.52
CA ILE A 85 -0.71 -7.13 0.33
C ILE A 85 -1.12 -7.18 1.80
N LEU A 86 -2.28 -6.61 2.13
CA LEU A 86 -2.79 -6.64 3.50
C LEU A 86 -3.09 -8.07 3.97
N GLY A 87 -3.65 -8.91 3.10
CA GLY A 87 -3.91 -10.33 3.36
C GLY A 87 -2.62 -11.13 3.55
N VAL A 88 -1.59 -10.87 2.73
CA VAL A 88 -0.27 -11.48 2.88
C VAL A 88 0.36 -11.06 4.21
N LEU A 89 0.36 -9.76 4.54
CA LEU A 89 0.85 -9.27 5.84
C LEU A 89 0.08 -9.90 7.00
N PHE A 90 -1.25 -9.99 6.89
CA PHE A 90 -2.06 -10.62 7.91
C PHE A 90 -1.70 -12.10 8.07
N PHE A 91 -1.58 -12.86 6.99
CA PHE A 91 -1.34 -14.30 7.06
C PHE A 91 0.10 -14.66 7.44
N PHE A 92 1.10 -13.88 7.00
CA PHE A 92 2.51 -14.19 7.25
C PHE A 92 3.13 -13.45 8.42
N VAL A 93 2.53 -12.35 8.89
CA VAL A 93 3.04 -11.60 10.04
C VAL A 93 2.08 -11.73 11.21
N ILE A 94 0.82 -11.33 11.05
CA ILE A 94 -0.12 -11.22 12.18
C ILE A 94 -0.59 -12.60 12.67
N CYS A 95 -0.98 -13.48 11.75
CA CYS A 95 -1.48 -14.82 12.03
C CYS A 95 -0.44 -15.69 12.77
N PRO A 96 0.83 -15.81 12.34
CA PRO A 96 1.81 -16.62 13.07
C PRO A 96 2.14 -16.04 14.44
N ILE A 97 2.06 -14.73 14.65
CA ILE A 97 2.18 -14.14 16.00
C ILE A 97 1.05 -14.67 16.90
N GLY A 98 -0.19 -14.70 16.39
CA GLY A 98 -1.34 -15.25 17.12
C GLY A 98 -1.20 -16.75 17.41
N VAL A 99 -0.74 -17.52 16.42
CA VAL A 99 -0.47 -18.96 16.59
C VAL A 99 0.65 -19.19 17.60
N MET A 100 1.74 -18.43 17.52
CA MET A 100 2.86 -18.50 18.47
C MET A 100 2.38 -18.19 19.89
N LYS A 101 1.56 -17.15 20.08
CA LYS A 101 0.91 -16.83 21.37
C LYS A 101 -0.10 -17.88 21.83
N ARG A 102 -0.65 -18.69 20.93
CA ARG A 102 -1.52 -19.81 21.33
C ARG A 102 -0.70 -20.96 21.91
N PHE A 103 0.50 -21.19 21.38
CA PHE A 103 1.43 -22.21 21.89
C PHE A 103 2.18 -21.74 23.14
N LEU A 104 2.65 -20.50 23.18
CA LEU A 104 3.12 -19.85 24.40
C LEU A 104 1.90 -19.51 25.25
N SER A 105 1.52 -20.38 26.19
CA SER A 105 0.38 -20.24 27.12
C SER A 105 0.44 -19.02 28.07
N SER A 106 0.88 -17.85 27.59
CA SER A 106 0.70 -16.57 28.25
C SER A 106 -0.76 -16.15 28.08
N ASP A 107 -1.59 -16.60 29.02
CA ASP A 107 -2.99 -16.21 29.12
C ASP A 107 -3.09 -14.75 29.63
N PHE A 108 -2.72 -13.79 28.77
CA PHE A 108 -2.74 -12.35 29.09
C PHE A 108 -4.14 -11.85 29.48
N LEU A 109 -5.19 -12.53 29.03
CA LEU A 109 -6.57 -12.17 29.31
C LEU A 109 -7.20 -13.05 30.40
N SER A 110 -6.45 -13.99 31.00
CA SER A 110 -6.95 -14.93 32.00
C SER A 110 -8.26 -15.63 31.59
N LEU A 111 -8.37 -15.99 30.30
CA LEU A 111 -9.61 -16.50 29.71
C LEU A 111 -9.90 -17.96 30.07
N LYS A 112 -8.92 -18.70 30.63
CA LYS A 112 -9.14 -20.07 31.09
C LYS A 112 -10.01 -20.08 32.35
N TYR A 113 -11.15 -20.77 32.25
CA TYR A 113 -12.04 -21.01 33.39
C TYR A 113 -11.34 -21.89 34.43
N SER A 114 -11.25 -21.38 35.66
CA SER A 114 -10.69 -22.06 36.83
C SER A 114 -11.77 -22.24 37.88
N SER A 115 -12.20 -23.49 38.09
CA SER A 115 -13.20 -23.83 39.12
C SER A 115 -12.69 -23.62 40.55
N GLU A 116 -11.37 -23.52 40.75
CA GLU A 116 -10.74 -23.27 42.05
C GLU A 116 -10.72 -21.78 42.46
N LYS A 117 -11.04 -20.86 41.54
CA LYS A 117 -11.02 -19.42 41.84
C LYS A 117 -12.35 -18.99 42.45
N GLN A 118 -12.29 -18.39 43.65
CA GLN A 118 -13.46 -17.84 44.33
C GLN A 118 -14.01 -16.56 43.67
N SER A 119 -13.16 -15.82 42.95
CA SER A 119 -13.54 -14.65 42.14
C SER A 119 -12.52 -14.40 41.03
N TYR A 120 -12.97 -13.92 39.87
CA TYR A 120 -12.11 -13.45 38.77
C TYR A 120 -11.77 -11.96 38.89
N TRP A 121 -12.21 -11.29 39.95
CA TRP A 121 -11.95 -9.88 40.19
C TRP A 121 -10.44 -9.65 40.37
N ILE A 122 -9.87 -8.77 39.54
CA ILE A 122 -8.47 -8.37 39.65
C ILE A 122 -8.38 -7.21 40.63
N ASP A 123 -7.94 -7.49 41.86
CA ASP A 123 -7.68 -6.45 42.87
C ASP A 123 -6.52 -5.57 42.41
N ARG A 124 -6.82 -4.30 42.11
CA ARG A 124 -5.80 -3.31 41.73
C ARG A 124 -5.26 -2.65 42.99
N LYS A 125 -3.96 -2.83 43.25
CA LYS A 125 -3.21 -2.12 44.29
C LYS A 125 -2.05 -1.35 43.64
N PRO A 126 -2.01 -0.01 43.73
CA PRO A 126 -2.95 0.86 44.43
C PRO A 126 -4.35 0.88 43.77
N PRO A 127 -5.41 1.21 44.53
CA PRO A 127 -6.73 1.47 43.95
C PRO A 127 -6.61 2.56 42.88
N GLY A 128 -7.51 2.52 41.89
CA GLY A 128 -7.52 3.49 40.79
C GLY A 128 -7.53 4.95 41.28
N PRO A 129 -7.25 5.92 40.39
CA PRO A 129 -7.11 7.31 40.78
C PRO A 129 -8.32 7.80 41.58
N GLU A 130 -8.04 8.65 42.59
CA GLU A 130 -9.05 9.24 43.49
C GLU A 130 -10.29 9.70 42.69
N PRO A 131 -11.52 9.47 43.18
CA PRO A 131 -12.75 9.88 42.49
C PRO A 131 -12.77 11.37 42.10
N GLU A 132 -12.04 12.20 42.84
CA GLU A 132 -11.89 13.63 42.58
C GLU A 132 -11.03 13.97 41.35
N SER A 133 -10.20 13.03 40.87
CA SER A 133 -9.40 13.19 39.65
C SER A 133 -10.25 13.34 38.39
N LEU A 134 -11.52 12.92 38.44
CA LEU A 134 -12.47 13.06 37.34
C LEU A 134 -12.98 14.50 37.15
N ARG A 135 -12.62 15.44 38.04
CA ARG A 135 -12.99 16.86 37.88
C ARG A 135 -12.17 17.59 36.81
N GLN A 136 -11.04 17.03 36.36
CA GLN A 136 -10.15 17.65 35.37
C GLN A 136 -9.78 16.64 34.28
N GLN A 137 -10.77 16.22 33.49
CA GLN A 137 -10.59 15.23 32.43
C GLN A 137 -10.15 15.84 31.08
N PHE A 138 -10.06 17.17 31.00
CA PHE A 138 -9.76 17.92 29.77
C PHE A 138 -8.78 19.05 30.06
#